data_AF-A0A1G3SVY8-F1
#
_entry.id   AF-A0A1G3SVY8-F1
#
_cell.length_a   1.000
_cell.length_b   1.000
_cell.length_c   1.000
_cell.angle_alpha   90.00
_cell.angle_beta   90.00
_cell.angle_gamma   90.00
#
_symmetry.space_group_name_H-M   'P 1'
#
loop_
_entity.id
_entity.type
_entity.pdbx_description
1 polymer ?
#
loop_
_entity_poly.entity_id
_entity_poly.type
_entity_poly.pdbx_seq_one_letter_code
_entity_poly.pdbx_strand_id
1 'polypeptide(L)'
;MKNKSFLINTFYILLVLFSLQITFNYFFDSYGFFRDNRNIIFAARAVASGEKIAGLENYDERIFQKKVFENFTEKPQCIVIGSSRSMMIESKMIQHNGKFFNHSVSGASLEDYISITGLYAKDNTLPTKIIFGIDPWTFNKNNDTKNWQSLNDSYSYMMTNITKKNTQLILPKKQNKYLQLINYENTKNNFLNFKHESNLKIIKNESIDKMIKRSDGSIVYPFDIRYQKDIFTLMAAKSYISGPVYCIEKFDKLSNIKLFEQLMSYLKSKNVEIMFFLPPYHPLVYQYLSSNKKYKNVLYTEKYLREYSQKNNIKIFGSYNPNKYNLNSTDFTDGMHGKSTVVTHILKVNK
;
A
#
# COMPACT_ATOMS: atom_id res chain seq x y z
N MET A 1 56.24 22.15 -1.21
CA MET A 1 55.46 22.28 -2.48
C MET A 1 54.80 20.97 -2.94
N LYS A 2 55.41 19.77 -2.79
CA LYS A 2 54.80 18.49 -3.21
C LYS A 2 53.45 18.16 -2.54
N ASN A 3 53.27 18.45 -1.26
CA ASN A 3 52.00 18.19 -0.55
C ASN A 3 50.82 19.04 -1.04
N LYS A 4 51.07 20.26 -1.54
CA LYS A 4 50.01 21.15 -2.03
C LYS A 4 49.45 20.66 -3.36
N SER A 5 50.32 20.22 -4.28
CA SER A 5 49.90 19.60 -5.55
C SER A 5 49.16 18.28 -5.33
N PHE A 6 49.64 17.44 -4.40
CA PHE A 6 48.93 16.21 -4.02
C PHE A 6 47.53 16.49 -3.48
N LEU A 7 47.38 17.39 -2.50
CA LEU A 7 46.07 17.75 -1.93
C LEU A 7 45.12 18.35 -2.98
N ILE A 8 45.64 19.20 -3.88
CA ILE A 8 44.86 19.77 -4.98
C ILE A 8 44.38 18.67 -5.93
N ASN A 9 45.26 17.73 -6.32
CA ASN A 9 44.91 16.63 -7.21
C ASN A 9 43.91 15.68 -6.56
N THR A 10 44.09 15.32 -5.28
CA THR A 10 43.14 14.51 -4.52
C THR A 10 41.78 15.20 -4.43
N PHE A 11 41.75 16.51 -4.20
CA PHE A 11 40.51 17.29 -4.19
C PHE A 11 39.78 17.23 -5.54
N TYR A 12 40.50 17.41 -6.66
CA TYR A 12 39.89 17.30 -7.99
C TYR A 12 39.36 15.89 -8.29
N ILE A 13 40.09 14.85 -7.92
CA ILE A 13 39.63 13.46 -8.08
C ILE A 13 38.34 13.22 -7.30
N LEU A 14 38.30 13.63 -6.03
CA LEU A 14 37.09 13.51 -5.21
C LEU A 14 35.93 14.30 -5.82
N LEU A 15 36.16 15.52 -6.29
CA LEU A 15 35.14 16.36 -6.93
C LEU A 15 34.58 15.70 -8.19
N VAL A 16 35.43 15.08 -9.02
CA VAL A 16 34.98 14.32 -10.20
C VAL A 16 34.15 13.10 -9.78
N LEU A 17 34.59 12.32 -8.79
CA LEU A 17 33.85 11.16 -8.31
C LEU A 17 32.48 11.54 -7.72
N PHE A 18 32.41 12.62 -6.92
CA PHE A 18 31.15 13.15 -6.42
C PHE A 18 30.23 13.64 -7.54
N SER A 19 30.79 14.33 -8.54
CA SER A 19 30.03 14.81 -9.70
C SER A 19 29.48 13.65 -10.52
N LEU A 20 30.26 12.58 -10.72
CA LEU A 20 29.81 11.36 -11.37
C LEU A 20 28.69 10.66 -10.60
N GLN A 21 28.82 10.53 -9.26
CA GLN A 21 27.77 9.95 -8.43
C GLN A 21 26.46 10.76 -8.49
N ILE A 22 26.56 12.08 -8.35
CA ILE A 22 25.40 12.99 -8.42
C ILE A 22 24.72 12.85 -9.79
N THR A 23 25.51 12.90 -10.86
CA THR A 23 25.04 12.76 -12.24
C THR A 23 24.36 11.40 -12.44
N PHE A 24 25.01 10.31 -12.02
CA PHE A 24 24.47 8.96 -12.10
C PHE A 24 23.12 8.84 -11.38
N ASN A 25 23.05 9.28 -10.12
CA ASN A 25 21.82 9.20 -9.34
C ASN A 25 20.70 10.09 -9.88
N TYR A 26 21.04 11.23 -10.48
CA TYR A 26 20.06 12.10 -11.14
C TYR A 26 19.50 11.50 -12.43
N PHE A 27 20.34 10.85 -13.25
CA PHE A 27 19.92 10.34 -14.55
C PHE A 27 19.20 9.00 -14.47
N PHE A 28 19.65 8.08 -13.62
CA PHE A 28 19.06 6.74 -13.49
C PHE A 28 17.86 6.72 -12.57
N ASP A 29 17.91 7.47 -11.47
CA ASP A 29 16.80 7.78 -10.55
C ASP A 29 15.70 6.71 -10.49
N SER A 30 16.08 5.48 -10.13
CA SER A 30 15.19 4.32 -10.19
C SER A 30 13.98 4.48 -9.25
N TYR A 31 14.17 5.20 -8.15
CA TYR A 31 13.10 5.55 -7.21
C TYR A 31 12.25 6.76 -7.67
N GLY A 32 12.67 7.53 -8.68
CA GLY A 32 11.92 8.67 -9.20
C GLY A 32 11.92 9.93 -8.32
N PHE A 33 13.01 10.19 -7.58
CA PHE A 33 13.15 11.39 -6.75
C PHE A 33 13.25 12.70 -7.56
N PHE A 34 13.82 12.64 -8.76
CA PHE A 34 14.18 13.77 -9.62
C PHE A 34 13.51 13.75 -10.98
N ARG A 35 13.25 12.57 -11.54
CA ARG A 35 12.65 12.36 -12.85
C ARG A 35 11.42 11.46 -12.70
N ASP A 36 10.41 11.71 -13.53
CA ASP A 36 9.29 10.80 -13.57
C ASP A 36 9.76 9.42 -14.05
N ASN A 37 9.50 8.40 -13.24
CA ASN A 37 9.84 7.02 -13.57
C ASN A 37 9.00 6.57 -14.78
N ARG A 38 9.66 6.39 -15.93
CA ARG A 38 9.03 6.01 -17.20
C ARG A 38 8.24 4.70 -17.11
N ASN A 39 8.71 3.74 -16.31
CA ASN A 39 8.01 2.48 -16.08
C ASN A 39 6.70 2.73 -15.33
N ILE A 40 6.70 3.60 -14.31
CA ILE A 40 5.48 3.99 -13.59
C ILE A 40 4.49 4.67 -14.53
N ILE A 41 4.94 5.63 -15.36
CA ILE A 41 4.06 6.32 -16.32
C ILE A 41 3.46 5.33 -17.33
N PHE A 42 4.29 4.49 -17.94
CA PHE A 42 3.84 3.48 -18.90
C PHE A 42 2.83 2.52 -18.27
N ALA A 43 3.18 1.96 -17.11
CA ALA A 43 2.33 1.06 -16.35
C ALA A 43 1.00 1.71 -15.97
N ALA A 44 1.04 2.95 -15.48
CA ALA A 44 -0.14 3.67 -15.04
C ALA A 44 -1.09 3.96 -16.21
N ARG A 45 -0.56 4.36 -17.37
CA ARG A 45 -1.33 4.56 -18.60
C ARG A 45 -1.99 3.27 -19.06
N ALA A 46 -1.22 2.18 -19.14
CA ALA A 46 -1.72 0.87 -19.56
C ALA A 46 -2.85 0.39 -18.63
N VAL A 47 -2.63 0.42 -17.31
CA VAL A 47 -3.65 -0.01 -16.34
C VAL A 47 -4.90 0.89 -16.41
N ALA A 48 -4.74 2.21 -16.51
CA ALA A 48 -5.86 3.14 -16.62
C ALA A 48 -6.68 2.95 -17.92
N SER A 49 -6.04 2.49 -19.00
CA SER A 49 -6.66 2.22 -20.30
C SER A 49 -7.29 0.83 -20.42
N GLY A 50 -7.31 0.03 -19.33
CA GLY A 50 -7.93 -1.29 -19.34
C GLY A 50 -6.97 -2.46 -19.59
N GLU A 51 -5.66 -2.20 -19.70
CA GLU A 51 -4.65 -3.24 -19.93
C GLU A 51 -4.15 -3.88 -18.63
N LYS A 52 -3.62 -5.10 -18.76
CA LYS A 52 -2.91 -5.80 -17.68
C LYS A 52 -1.42 -5.71 -17.94
N ILE A 53 -0.63 -5.54 -16.88
CA ILE A 53 0.83 -5.47 -16.96
C ILE A 53 1.48 -6.53 -16.08
N ALA A 54 2.65 -7.01 -16.47
CA ALA A 54 3.50 -7.90 -15.68
C ALA A 54 4.88 -7.29 -15.47
N GLY A 55 5.51 -7.58 -14.32
CA GLY A 55 6.92 -7.28 -14.07
C GLY A 55 7.21 -5.81 -13.71
N LEU A 56 6.22 -5.08 -13.18
CA LEU A 56 6.47 -3.79 -12.56
C LEU A 56 7.04 -4.02 -11.15
N GLU A 57 8.30 -3.64 -10.94
CA GLU A 57 9.05 -3.87 -9.71
C GLU A 57 9.73 -2.57 -9.23
N ASN A 58 10.10 -2.52 -7.94
CA ASN A 58 10.89 -1.45 -7.33
C ASN A 58 10.37 -0.02 -7.61
N TYR A 59 9.09 0.22 -7.34
CA TYR A 59 8.43 1.50 -7.60
C TYR A 59 7.69 2.04 -6.37
N ASP A 60 7.47 3.36 -6.33
CA ASP A 60 6.58 3.97 -5.35
C ASP A 60 5.12 3.69 -5.75
N GLU A 61 4.49 2.77 -5.03
CA GLU A 61 3.11 2.39 -5.27
C GLU A 61 2.12 3.55 -5.11
N ARG A 62 2.36 4.50 -4.19
CA ARG A 62 1.45 5.64 -4.01
C ARG A 62 1.53 6.60 -5.19
N ILE A 63 2.74 6.87 -5.70
CA ILE A 63 2.91 7.63 -6.94
C ILE A 63 2.28 6.90 -8.12
N PHE A 64 2.42 5.57 -8.19
CA PHE A 64 1.71 4.77 -9.20
C PHE A 64 0.17 4.95 -9.09
N GLN A 65 -0.42 4.88 -7.89
CA GLN A 65 -1.86 5.09 -7.71
C GLN A 65 -2.30 6.48 -8.18
N LYS A 66 -1.52 7.53 -7.86
CA LYS A 66 -1.76 8.90 -8.36
C LYS A 66 -1.67 8.96 -9.88
N LYS A 67 -0.66 8.35 -10.49
CA LYS A 67 -0.50 8.34 -11.95
C LYS A 67 -1.62 7.58 -12.63
N VAL A 68 -2.10 6.47 -12.08
CA VAL A 68 -3.27 5.77 -12.61
C VAL A 68 -4.50 6.68 -12.54
N PHE A 69 -4.73 7.32 -11.39
CA PHE A 69 -5.82 8.28 -11.21
C PHE A 69 -5.78 9.41 -12.24
N GLU A 70 -4.61 10.00 -12.49
CA GLU A 70 -4.39 11.06 -13.49
C GLU A 70 -4.68 10.61 -14.93
N ASN A 71 -4.57 9.31 -15.24
CA ASN A 71 -4.76 8.76 -16.59
C ASN A 71 -6.12 8.09 -16.81
N PHE A 72 -7.01 8.08 -15.82
CA PHE A 72 -8.37 7.57 -16.01
C PHE A 72 -9.16 8.46 -16.98
N THR A 73 -9.67 7.84 -18.06
CA THR A 73 -10.67 8.45 -18.96
C THR A 73 -12.02 8.62 -18.26
N GLU A 74 -12.43 7.59 -17.51
CA GLU A 74 -13.59 7.59 -16.62
C GLU A 74 -13.12 7.22 -15.21
N LYS A 75 -13.54 7.98 -14.20
CA LYS A 75 -13.19 7.71 -12.79
C LYS A 75 -14.00 6.53 -12.25
N PRO A 76 -13.38 5.62 -11.47
CA PRO A 76 -14.10 4.50 -10.88
C PRO A 76 -15.19 4.95 -9.91
N GLN A 77 -16.35 4.30 -9.98
CA GLN A 77 -17.48 4.52 -9.09
C GLN A 77 -17.37 3.70 -7.80
N CYS A 78 -16.59 2.62 -7.81
CA CYS A 78 -16.26 1.81 -6.66
C CYS A 78 -14.74 1.66 -6.55
N ILE A 79 -14.16 1.97 -5.39
CA ILE A 79 -12.74 1.75 -5.14
C ILE A 79 -12.47 0.94 -3.89
N VAL A 80 -11.32 0.27 -3.86
CA VAL A 80 -10.76 -0.36 -2.67
C VAL A 80 -9.54 0.45 -2.21
N ILE A 81 -9.44 0.72 -0.91
CA ILE A 81 -8.24 1.30 -0.30
C ILE A 81 -7.84 0.45 0.90
N GLY A 82 -6.61 -0.04 0.94
CA GLY A 82 -6.15 -0.95 1.99
C GLY A 82 -4.70 -1.36 1.82
N SER A 83 -4.20 -2.26 2.67
CA SER A 83 -2.83 -2.76 2.56
C SER A 83 -2.65 -3.81 1.45
N SER A 84 -1.46 -4.40 1.34
CA SER A 84 -1.18 -5.58 0.52
C SER A 84 -2.20 -6.71 0.72
N ARG A 85 -2.75 -6.84 1.93
CA ARG A 85 -3.76 -7.85 2.29
C ARG A 85 -5.12 -7.63 1.64
N SER A 86 -5.31 -6.52 0.94
CA SER A 86 -6.51 -6.17 0.18
C SER A 86 -6.27 -6.04 -1.33
N MET A 87 -5.02 -6.19 -1.79
CA MET A 87 -4.66 -6.00 -3.21
C MET A 87 -5.24 -7.07 -4.15
N MET A 88 -5.66 -8.23 -3.62
CA MET A 88 -6.28 -9.28 -4.43
C MET A 88 -7.81 -9.12 -4.56
N ILE A 89 -8.41 -8.10 -3.93
CA ILE A 89 -9.83 -7.78 -4.14
C ILE A 89 -10.00 -7.26 -5.57
N GLU A 90 -10.63 -8.06 -6.40
CA GLU A 90 -10.90 -7.78 -7.82
C GLU A 90 -12.38 -7.39 -8.02
N SER A 91 -12.66 -6.69 -9.11
CA SER A 91 -13.99 -6.17 -9.42
C SER A 91 -15.07 -7.25 -9.38
N LYS A 92 -14.82 -8.43 -9.96
CA LYS A 92 -15.80 -9.54 -10.01
C LYS A 92 -16.17 -10.13 -8.64
N MET A 93 -15.41 -9.83 -7.58
CA MET A 93 -15.76 -10.26 -6.22
C MET A 93 -16.77 -9.34 -5.56
N ILE A 94 -16.91 -8.11 -6.05
CA ILE A 94 -17.77 -7.06 -5.49
C ILE A 94 -18.98 -6.87 -6.40
N GLN A 95 -20.18 -6.87 -5.81
CA GLN A 95 -21.38 -6.42 -6.54
C GLN A 95 -21.38 -4.90 -6.58
N HIS A 96 -21.12 -4.34 -7.77
CA HIS A 96 -21.25 -2.92 -8.04
C HIS A 96 -21.61 -2.72 -9.51
N ASN A 97 -22.17 -1.54 -9.80
CA ASN A 97 -22.34 -1.06 -11.16
C ASN A 97 -21.18 -0.12 -11.51
N GLY A 98 -20.88 0.00 -12.80
CA GLY A 98 -19.85 0.90 -13.35
C GLY A 98 -18.41 0.48 -13.08
N LYS A 99 -17.47 1.41 -13.23
CA LYS A 99 -16.03 1.13 -13.17
C LYS A 99 -15.53 0.92 -11.74
N PHE A 100 -14.66 -0.07 -11.55
CA PHE A 100 -14.01 -0.37 -10.27
C PHE A 100 -12.51 -0.22 -10.36
N PHE A 101 -11.89 0.18 -9.24
CA PHE A 101 -10.44 0.16 -9.12
C PHE A 101 -9.92 -0.10 -7.71
N ASN A 102 -8.93 -0.99 -7.57
CA ASN A 102 -8.26 -1.28 -6.33
C ASN A 102 -6.98 -0.43 -6.16
N HIS A 103 -7.03 0.54 -5.25
CA HIS A 103 -5.93 1.43 -4.88
C HIS A 103 -5.09 0.91 -3.70
N SER A 104 -5.25 -0.33 -3.26
CA SER A 104 -4.45 -0.87 -2.16
C SER A 104 -2.95 -0.78 -2.43
N VAL A 105 -2.20 -0.49 -1.37
CA VAL A 105 -0.75 -0.30 -1.37
C VAL A 105 -0.10 -1.06 -0.20
N SER A 106 1.16 -1.46 -0.34
CA SER A 106 1.92 -2.21 0.65
C SER A 106 2.01 -1.41 1.95
N GLY A 107 1.68 -2.07 3.07
CA GLY A 107 1.72 -1.49 4.42
C GLY A 107 0.86 -0.24 4.60
N ALA A 108 -0.29 -0.15 3.92
CA ALA A 108 -1.14 1.05 3.98
C ALA A 108 -1.48 1.46 5.43
N SER A 109 -1.36 2.76 5.71
CA SER A 109 -1.77 3.38 6.98
C SER A 109 -3.05 4.18 6.83
N LEU A 110 -3.55 4.77 7.93
CA LEU A 110 -4.70 5.68 7.88
C LEU A 110 -4.43 6.89 6.98
N GLU A 111 -3.19 7.39 6.97
CA GLU A 111 -2.75 8.48 6.12
C GLU A 111 -2.83 8.12 4.64
N ASP A 112 -2.58 6.86 4.25
CA ASP A 112 -2.83 6.42 2.88
C ASP A 112 -4.32 6.44 2.53
N TYR A 113 -5.20 6.09 3.48
CA TYR A 113 -6.65 6.15 3.26
C TYR A 113 -7.10 7.59 2.99
N ILE A 114 -6.61 8.52 3.80
CA ILE A 114 -6.85 9.95 3.67
C ILE A 114 -6.27 10.46 2.35
N SER A 115 -5.03 10.11 2.03
CA SER A 115 -4.31 10.60 0.85
C SER A 115 -4.95 10.14 -0.45
N ILE A 116 -5.30 8.85 -0.56
CA ILE A 116 -5.92 8.28 -1.76
C ILE A 116 -7.35 8.83 -1.93
N THR A 117 -8.12 8.96 -0.84
CA THR A 117 -9.42 9.65 -0.88
C THR A 117 -9.25 11.09 -1.37
N GLY A 118 -8.17 11.76 -0.97
CA GLY A 118 -7.86 13.12 -1.35
C GLY A 118 -7.59 13.33 -2.83
N LEU A 119 -7.10 12.31 -3.55
CA LEU A 119 -6.97 12.38 -5.01
C LEU A 119 -8.33 12.65 -5.66
N TYR A 120 -9.36 11.90 -5.26
CA TYR A 120 -10.71 12.04 -5.78
C TYR A 120 -11.44 13.28 -5.26
N ALA A 121 -11.29 13.58 -3.96
CA ALA A 121 -11.94 14.73 -3.35
C ALA A 121 -11.48 16.06 -3.96
N LYS A 122 -10.18 16.18 -4.26
CA LYS A 122 -9.60 17.40 -4.85
C LYS A 122 -10.16 17.70 -6.25
N ASP A 123 -10.48 16.66 -7.02
CA ASP A 123 -11.05 16.77 -8.35
C ASP A 123 -12.59 16.76 -8.34
N ASN A 124 -13.25 16.76 -7.18
CA ASN A 124 -14.70 16.58 -7.03
C ASN A 124 -15.25 15.31 -7.72
N THR A 125 -14.46 14.23 -7.72
CA THR A 125 -14.79 12.95 -8.37
C THR A 125 -14.91 11.80 -7.37
N LEU A 126 -15.32 12.07 -6.12
CA LEU A 126 -15.48 11.03 -5.11
C LEU A 126 -16.30 9.84 -5.65
N PRO A 127 -15.83 8.60 -5.46
CA PRO A 127 -16.56 7.42 -5.89
C PRO A 127 -17.85 7.28 -5.10
N THR A 128 -18.85 6.64 -5.69
CA THR A 128 -20.11 6.32 -4.99
C THR A 128 -19.93 5.28 -3.87
N LYS A 129 -18.86 4.46 -3.95
CA LYS A 129 -18.57 3.39 -2.99
C LYS A 129 -17.08 3.29 -2.69
N ILE A 130 -16.71 3.20 -1.42
CA ILE A 130 -15.35 2.90 -0.97
C ILE A 130 -15.35 1.68 -0.04
N ILE A 131 -14.51 0.70 -0.37
CA ILE A 131 -14.22 -0.45 0.49
C ILE A 131 -12.86 -0.22 1.15
N PHE A 132 -12.85 -0.09 2.47
CA PHE A 132 -11.62 0.00 3.24
C PHE A 132 -11.17 -1.38 3.71
N GLY A 133 -10.00 -1.81 3.23
CA GLY A 133 -9.27 -2.95 3.77
C GLY A 133 -8.51 -2.55 5.02
N ILE A 134 -9.09 -2.78 6.20
CA ILE A 134 -8.60 -2.23 7.47
C ILE A 134 -7.77 -3.26 8.22
N ASP A 135 -6.51 -2.92 8.45
CA ASP A 135 -5.58 -3.69 9.26
C ASP A 135 -5.49 -3.18 10.71
N PRO A 136 -5.06 -4.02 11.66
CA PRO A 136 -4.94 -3.60 13.06
C PRO A 136 -4.06 -2.36 13.25
N TRP A 137 -2.96 -2.27 12.49
CA TRP A 137 -1.96 -1.20 12.60
C TRP A 137 -2.44 0.15 12.08
N THR A 138 -3.60 0.22 11.41
CA THR A 138 -4.24 1.51 11.05
C THR A 138 -4.49 2.37 12.29
N PHE A 139 -4.65 1.74 13.45
CA PHE A 139 -4.84 2.41 14.75
C PHE A 139 -3.60 2.35 15.64
N ASN A 140 -2.42 1.99 15.12
CA ASN A 140 -1.16 1.97 15.85
C ASN A 140 -0.31 3.21 15.51
N LYS A 141 -0.28 4.22 16.39
CA LYS A 141 0.52 5.44 16.19
C LYS A 141 2.03 5.19 16.11
N ASN A 142 2.50 4.03 16.57
CA ASN A 142 3.91 3.65 16.55
C ASN A 142 4.27 2.91 15.25
N ASN A 143 3.31 2.72 14.34
CA ASN A 143 3.55 2.29 12.97
C ASN A 143 4.04 3.51 12.16
N ASP A 144 5.31 3.88 12.31
CA ASP A 144 5.96 5.09 11.79
C ASP A 144 6.19 5.08 10.25
N THR A 145 5.26 4.51 9.48
CA THR A 145 5.34 4.51 8.01
C THR A 145 5.19 5.93 7.46
N LYS A 146 6.11 6.29 6.54
CA LYS A 146 6.16 7.61 5.88
C LYS A 146 5.84 7.53 4.39
N ASN A 147 5.51 6.34 3.88
CA ASN A 147 5.30 6.12 2.44
C ASN A 147 4.14 6.96 1.88
N TRP A 148 3.13 7.27 2.70
CA TRP A 148 2.01 8.14 2.33
C TRP A 148 2.44 9.57 1.96
N GLN A 149 3.62 10.02 2.39
CA GLN A 149 4.11 11.39 2.14
C GLN A 149 4.34 11.68 0.65
N SER A 150 4.47 10.66 -0.19
CA SER A 150 4.46 10.80 -1.64
C SER A 150 3.15 11.41 -2.19
N LEU A 151 2.06 11.36 -1.40
CA LEU A 151 0.76 11.98 -1.68
C LEU A 151 0.42 13.11 -0.71
N ASN A 152 1.42 13.77 -0.12
CA ASN A 152 1.22 14.79 0.91
C ASN A 152 0.29 15.94 0.47
N ASP A 153 0.26 16.30 -0.81
CA ASP A 153 -0.66 17.32 -1.32
C ASP A 153 -2.13 16.90 -1.15
N SER A 154 -2.46 15.65 -1.50
CA SER A 154 -3.80 15.08 -1.36
C SER A 154 -4.16 14.85 0.11
N TYR A 155 -3.19 14.40 0.91
CA TYR A 155 -3.33 14.29 2.36
C TYR A 155 -3.70 15.64 2.98
N SER A 156 -2.92 16.67 2.68
CA SER A 156 -3.11 18.02 3.22
C SER A 156 -4.47 18.59 2.85
N TYR A 157 -4.88 18.43 1.59
CA TYR A 157 -6.22 18.81 1.13
C TYR A 157 -7.32 18.13 1.97
N MET A 158 -7.21 16.82 2.19
CA MET A 158 -8.20 16.08 2.97
C MET A 158 -8.20 16.46 4.44
N MET A 159 -7.03 16.68 5.04
CA MET A 159 -6.93 17.08 6.44
C MET A 159 -7.68 18.37 6.73
N THR A 160 -7.57 19.37 5.86
CA THR A 160 -8.35 20.62 5.96
C THR A 160 -9.86 20.34 5.90
N ASN A 161 -10.30 19.46 5.01
CA ASN A 161 -11.71 19.13 4.82
C ASN A 161 -12.32 18.29 5.96
N ILE A 162 -11.60 17.31 6.50
CA ILE A 162 -12.14 16.39 7.52
C ILE A 162 -12.01 16.94 8.94
N THR A 163 -11.00 17.78 9.21
CA THR A 163 -10.79 18.35 10.55
C THR A 163 -11.51 19.68 10.76
N LYS A 164 -11.98 20.33 9.68
CA LYS A 164 -12.55 21.70 9.68
C LYS A 164 -11.66 22.74 10.35
N LYS A 165 -10.38 22.42 10.59
CA LYS A 165 -9.37 23.36 11.06
C LYS A 165 -8.60 23.83 9.83
N ASN A 166 -8.34 25.13 9.75
CA ASN A 166 -7.18 25.63 9.01
C ASN A 166 -5.93 25.08 9.71
N THR A 167 -5.63 23.81 9.52
CA THR A 167 -4.33 23.27 9.90
C THR A 167 -3.33 24.02 9.04
N GLN A 168 -2.62 24.98 9.66
CA GLN A 168 -1.33 25.40 9.16
C GLN A 168 -0.60 24.13 8.77
N LEU A 169 -0.26 24.03 7.48
CA LEU A 169 0.35 22.88 6.88
C LEU A 169 1.59 22.53 7.71
N ILE A 170 1.48 21.54 8.61
CA ILE A 170 2.68 20.85 9.09
C ILE A 170 3.05 19.95 7.93
N LEU A 171 3.61 20.57 6.88
CA LEU A 171 4.30 19.83 5.84
C LEU A 171 5.35 19.03 6.62
N PRO A 172 5.31 17.68 6.58
CA PRO A 172 6.44 16.92 7.08
C PRO A 172 7.67 17.52 6.41
N LYS A 173 8.70 17.85 7.20
CA LYS A 173 9.96 18.45 6.71
C LYS A 173 10.31 17.71 5.42
N LYS A 174 10.13 18.38 4.27
CA LYS A 174 10.31 17.75 2.96
C LYS A 174 11.71 17.17 3.00
N GLN A 175 11.83 15.84 3.08
CA GLN A 175 13.14 15.22 3.12
C GLN A 175 13.87 15.77 1.90
N ASN A 176 15.03 16.38 2.13
CA ASN A 176 15.70 17.09 1.06
C ASN A 176 16.10 16.04 0.02
N LYS A 177 15.30 15.94 -1.06
CA LYS A 177 15.50 14.93 -2.11
C LYS A 177 16.91 14.98 -2.67
N TYR A 178 17.55 16.16 -2.67
CA TYR A 178 18.94 16.32 -3.11
C TYR A 178 19.94 15.50 -2.30
N LEU A 179 19.64 15.14 -1.04
CA LEU A 179 20.45 14.19 -0.26
C LEU A 179 20.50 12.80 -0.89
N GLN A 180 19.49 12.41 -1.68
CA GLN A 180 19.48 11.15 -2.40
C GLN A 180 20.52 11.11 -3.53
N LEU A 181 21.01 12.25 -4.03
CA LEU A 181 22.07 12.30 -5.05
C LEU A 181 23.40 11.75 -4.54
N ILE A 182 23.64 11.82 -3.23
CA ILE A 182 24.88 11.36 -2.60
C ILE A 182 24.65 10.13 -1.69
N ASN A 183 23.41 9.65 -1.57
CA ASN A 183 23.06 8.51 -0.73
C ASN A 183 23.60 7.20 -1.32
N TYR A 184 24.38 6.45 -0.53
CA TYR A 184 25.01 5.20 -0.97
C TYR A 184 23.98 4.11 -1.33
N GLU A 185 22.91 3.96 -0.55
CA GLU A 185 21.85 2.97 -0.83
C GLU A 185 21.13 3.30 -2.14
N ASN A 186 20.87 4.59 -2.40
CA ASN A 186 20.30 5.04 -3.66
C ASN A 186 21.26 4.75 -4.83
N THR A 187 22.56 5.05 -4.69
CA THR A 187 23.57 4.70 -5.71
C THR A 187 23.60 3.20 -5.97
N LYS A 188 23.61 2.37 -4.92
CA LYS A 188 23.60 0.92 -5.02
C LYS A 188 22.35 0.43 -5.74
N ASN A 189 21.18 0.95 -5.39
CA ASN A 189 19.92 0.61 -6.04
C ASN A 189 19.90 1.02 -7.52
N ASN A 190 20.32 2.24 -7.84
CA ASN A 190 20.44 2.70 -9.23
C ASN A 190 21.41 1.84 -10.03
N PHE A 191 22.51 1.38 -9.43
CA PHE A 191 23.46 0.48 -10.08
C PHE A 191 22.89 -0.93 -10.32
N LEU A 192 22.15 -1.48 -9.36
CA LEU A 192 21.46 -2.76 -9.53
C LEU A 192 20.42 -2.68 -10.65
N ASN A 193 19.60 -1.64 -10.64
CA ASN A 193 18.55 -1.45 -11.64
C ASN A 193 19.11 -1.01 -13.01
N PHE A 194 20.30 -0.39 -13.07
CA PHE A 194 20.95 -0.03 -14.34
C PHE A 194 21.24 -1.26 -15.22
N LYS A 195 21.57 -2.40 -14.60
CA LYS A 195 21.89 -3.64 -15.32
C LYS A 195 20.67 -4.52 -15.59
N HIS A 196 19.51 -4.18 -15.03
CA HIS A 196 18.27 -4.92 -15.24
C HIS A 196 17.43 -4.24 -16.33
N GLU A 197 17.30 -4.90 -17.48
CA GLU A 197 16.26 -4.51 -18.44
C GLU A 197 14.89 -4.64 -17.77
N SER A 198 14.10 -3.57 -17.88
CA SER A 198 12.74 -3.55 -17.36
C SER A 198 11.94 -4.69 -18.01
N ASN A 199 11.58 -5.67 -17.20
CA ASN A 199 10.79 -6.82 -17.56
C ASN A 199 9.29 -6.49 -17.71
N LEU A 200 8.95 -5.20 -17.65
CA LEU A 200 7.63 -4.63 -17.71
C LEU A 200 7.02 -4.78 -19.11
N LYS A 201 5.85 -5.40 -19.18
CA LYS A 201 5.11 -5.55 -20.44
C LYS A 201 3.61 -5.60 -20.22
N ILE A 202 2.87 -5.19 -21.25
CA ILE A 202 1.44 -5.46 -21.36
C ILE A 202 1.26 -6.96 -21.68
N ILE A 203 0.28 -7.60 -21.06
CA ILE A 203 0.02 -9.03 -21.19
C ILE A 203 -1.45 -9.29 -21.54
N LYS A 204 -1.69 -10.32 -22.36
CA LYS A 204 -3.05 -10.76 -22.71
C LYS A 204 -3.63 -11.75 -21.70
N ASN A 205 -2.80 -12.68 -21.20
CA ASN A 205 -3.19 -13.70 -20.23
C ASN A 205 -2.34 -13.64 -18.96
N GLU A 206 -2.77 -14.36 -17.92
CA GLU A 206 -2.14 -14.38 -16.59
C GLU A 206 -1.29 -15.63 -16.35
N SER A 207 -0.88 -16.30 -17.44
CA SER A 207 -0.06 -17.52 -17.42
C SER A 207 1.44 -17.20 -17.43
N ILE A 208 1.84 -16.16 -16.71
CA ILE A 208 3.23 -15.70 -16.62
C ILE A 208 3.63 -15.72 -15.15
N ASP A 209 4.82 -16.25 -14.88
CA ASP A 209 5.40 -16.30 -13.54
C ASP A 209 6.03 -14.97 -13.13
N LYS A 210 5.19 -13.94 -12.97
CA LYS A 210 5.56 -12.59 -12.53
C LYS A 210 4.43 -11.98 -11.73
N MET A 211 4.74 -10.92 -10.97
CA MET A 211 3.70 -10.06 -10.41
C MET A 211 2.92 -9.41 -11.56
N ILE A 212 1.60 -9.55 -11.53
CA ILE A 212 0.68 -8.97 -12.51
C ILE A 212 -0.18 -7.91 -11.81
N LYS A 213 -0.30 -6.75 -12.45
CA LYS A 213 -1.28 -5.72 -12.09
C LYS A 213 -2.40 -5.75 -13.12
N ARG A 214 -3.62 -6.00 -12.67
CA ARG A 214 -4.81 -5.99 -13.52
C ARG A 214 -5.31 -4.58 -13.76
N SER A 215 -6.14 -4.42 -14.78
CA SER A 215 -6.77 -3.16 -15.14
C SER A 215 -7.74 -2.62 -14.09
N ASP A 216 -8.27 -3.51 -13.25
CA ASP A 216 -9.10 -3.16 -12.09
C ASP A 216 -8.25 -2.83 -10.84
N GLY A 217 -6.93 -2.72 -10.97
CA GLY A 217 -5.98 -2.40 -9.90
C GLY A 217 -5.58 -3.57 -9.01
N SER A 218 -6.29 -4.69 -9.08
CA SER A 218 -5.97 -5.90 -8.30
C SER A 218 -4.68 -6.55 -8.79
N ILE A 219 -4.08 -7.41 -7.96
CA ILE A 219 -2.83 -8.11 -8.29
C ILE A 219 -2.99 -9.61 -8.40
N VAL A 220 -2.09 -10.22 -9.14
CA VAL A 220 -1.83 -11.65 -9.13
C VAL A 220 -0.36 -11.86 -8.81
N TYR A 221 -0.09 -12.58 -7.73
CA TYR A 221 1.27 -12.93 -7.33
C TYR A 221 1.91 -13.93 -8.32
N PRO A 222 3.25 -14.01 -8.37
CA PRO A 222 3.95 -15.07 -9.10
C PRO A 222 3.61 -16.48 -8.59
N PHE A 223 4.01 -17.50 -9.36
CA PHE A 223 3.61 -18.89 -9.17
C PHE A 223 4.15 -19.51 -7.88
N ASP A 224 5.36 -19.14 -7.47
CA ASP A 224 5.98 -19.56 -6.21
C ASP A 224 5.11 -19.21 -4.99
N ILE A 225 4.50 -18.03 -4.99
CA ILE A 225 3.58 -17.55 -3.95
C ILE A 225 2.19 -18.19 -4.11
N ARG A 226 1.65 -18.25 -5.34
CA ARG A 226 0.30 -18.78 -5.60
C ARG A 226 0.15 -20.26 -5.29
N TYR A 227 1.16 -21.04 -5.66
CA TYR A 227 1.17 -22.50 -5.57
C TYR A 227 2.11 -23.00 -4.47
N GLN A 228 2.45 -22.13 -3.52
CA GLN A 228 3.29 -22.47 -2.38
C GLN A 228 2.74 -23.69 -1.64
N LYS A 229 3.61 -24.67 -1.37
CA LYS A 229 3.28 -25.85 -0.57
C LYS A 229 3.01 -25.43 0.87
N ASP A 230 2.05 -26.08 1.51
CA ASP A 230 1.61 -25.76 2.88
C ASP A 230 2.76 -25.75 3.90
N ILE A 231 3.73 -26.66 3.76
CA ILE A 231 4.90 -26.69 4.66
C ILE A 231 5.69 -25.37 4.68
N PHE A 232 5.82 -24.70 3.52
CA PHE A 232 6.50 -23.40 3.44
C PHE A 232 5.62 -22.27 3.99
N THR A 233 4.30 -22.33 3.78
CA THR A 233 3.36 -21.39 4.41
C THR A 233 3.42 -21.47 5.93
N LEU A 234 3.44 -22.68 6.49
CA LEU A 234 3.55 -22.90 7.92
C LEU A 234 4.90 -22.41 8.47
N MET A 235 6.01 -22.64 7.74
CA MET A 235 7.33 -22.10 8.08
C MET A 235 7.33 -20.57 8.08
N ALA A 236 6.75 -19.95 7.05
CA ALA A 236 6.61 -18.49 6.96
C ALA A 236 5.77 -17.94 8.13
N ALA A 237 4.67 -18.61 8.49
CA ALA A 237 3.84 -18.25 9.63
C ALA A 237 4.60 -18.34 10.98
N LYS A 238 5.41 -19.38 11.18
CA LYS A 238 6.27 -19.52 12.38
C LYS A 238 7.34 -18.43 12.43
N SER A 239 7.99 -18.16 11.30
CA SER A 239 8.99 -17.08 11.18
C SER A 239 8.37 -15.70 11.46
N TYR A 240 7.15 -15.47 10.98
CA TYR A 240 6.42 -14.21 11.19
C TYR A 240 6.18 -13.88 12.67
N ILE A 241 6.03 -14.90 13.54
CA ILE A 241 5.80 -14.71 14.98
C ILE A 241 7.02 -14.94 15.86
N SER A 242 8.17 -15.36 15.30
CA SER A 242 9.39 -15.59 16.09
C SER A 242 10.07 -14.29 16.53
N GLY A 243 9.72 -13.16 15.90
CA GLY A 243 10.25 -11.83 16.23
C GLY A 243 9.15 -10.80 16.53
N PRO A 244 9.49 -9.50 16.51
CA PRO A 244 8.50 -8.44 16.46
C PRO A 244 7.56 -8.66 15.26
N VAL A 245 6.25 -8.60 15.51
CA VAL A 245 5.26 -8.86 14.47
C VAL A 245 5.00 -7.56 13.72
N TYR A 246 5.17 -7.63 12.39
CA TYR A 246 5.14 -6.50 11.47
C TYR A 246 3.97 -5.53 11.71
N CYS A 247 4.30 -4.23 11.83
CA CYS A 247 3.42 -3.07 12.02
C CYS A 247 2.58 -3.05 13.31
N ILE A 248 2.65 -4.08 14.15
CA ILE A 248 1.95 -4.16 15.44
C ILE A 248 2.92 -4.18 16.63
N GLU A 249 4.18 -3.79 16.39
CA GLU A 249 5.15 -3.49 17.43
C GLU A 249 4.68 -2.29 18.27
N LYS A 250 4.88 -2.38 19.59
CA LYS A 250 4.51 -1.33 20.56
C LYS A 250 3.06 -0.85 20.39
N PHE A 251 2.15 -1.72 19.94
CA PHE A 251 0.75 -1.36 19.77
C PHE A 251 0.04 -1.36 21.12
N ASP A 252 0.31 -0.34 21.94
CA ASP A 252 -0.11 -0.30 23.36
C ASP A 252 -1.57 0.13 23.54
N LYS A 253 -2.08 0.96 22.62
CA LYS A 253 -3.46 1.44 22.59
C LYS A 253 -3.91 1.77 21.17
N LEU A 254 -5.21 1.65 20.93
CA LEU A 254 -5.84 2.21 19.74
C LEU A 254 -5.65 3.73 19.73
N SER A 255 -5.21 4.24 18.60
CA SER A 255 -4.94 5.65 18.33
C SER A 255 -5.54 6.04 16.98
N ASN A 256 -5.54 7.31 16.62
CA ASN A 256 -6.11 7.83 15.37
C ASN A 256 -7.61 7.56 15.15
N ILE A 257 -8.33 7.04 16.16
CA ILE A 257 -9.78 6.77 16.13
C ILE A 257 -10.56 7.99 15.66
N LYS A 258 -10.35 9.15 16.32
CA LYS A 258 -11.01 10.40 15.94
C LYS A 258 -10.79 10.78 14.48
N LEU A 259 -9.57 10.62 13.98
CA LEU A 259 -9.21 10.96 12.61
C LEU A 259 -9.89 10.03 11.60
N PHE A 260 -9.91 8.73 11.90
CA PHE A 260 -10.65 7.73 11.13
C PHE A 260 -12.14 8.05 11.08
N GLU A 261 -12.77 8.32 12.23
CA GLU A 261 -14.19 8.66 12.31
C GLU A 261 -14.52 9.96 11.56
N GLN A 262 -13.60 10.95 11.56
CA GLN A 262 -13.74 12.17 10.77
C GLN A 262 -13.71 11.90 9.26
N LEU A 263 -12.81 11.03 8.79
CA LEU A 263 -12.79 10.58 7.39
C LEU A 263 -14.10 9.89 7.01
N MET A 264 -14.59 8.96 7.84
CA MET A 264 -15.85 8.26 7.60
C MET A 264 -17.03 9.24 7.56
N SER A 265 -17.07 10.20 8.49
CA SER A 265 -18.13 11.22 8.55
C SER A 265 -18.11 12.13 7.33
N TYR A 266 -16.92 12.53 6.86
CA TYR A 266 -16.76 13.30 5.64
C TYR A 266 -17.34 12.54 4.44
N LEU A 267 -16.93 11.29 4.25
CA LEU A 267 -17.40 10.44 3.15
C LEU A 267 -18.92 10.24 3.17
N LYS A 268 -19.50 9.96 4.35
CA LYS A 268 -20.96 9.89 4.51
C LYS A 268 -21.66 11.19 4.15
N SER A 269 -21.13 12.35 4.55
CA SER A 269 -21.72 13.65 4.19
C SER A 269 -21.61 13.97 2.69
N LYS A 270 -20.78 13.22 1.96
CA LYS A 270 -20.68 13.25 0.49
C LYS A 270 -21.48 12.12 -0.18
N ASN A 271 -22.36 11.45 0.55
CA ASN A 271 -23.17 10.33 0.08
C ASN A 271 -22.35 9.16 -0.49
N VAL A 272 -21.12 8.96 0.01
CA VAL A 272 -20.30 7.81 -0.35
C VAL A 272 -20.72 6.62 0.51
N GLU A 273 -21.07 5.50 -0.14
CA GLU A 273 -21.28 4.22 0.52
C GLU A 273 -19.95 3.66 1.03
N ILE A 274 -19.89 3.33 2.32
CA ILE A 274 -18.68 2.83 2.97
C ILE A 274 -18.87 1.36 3.31
N MET A 275 -17.86 0.54 3.01
CA MET A 275 -17.76 -0.85 3.45
C MET A 275 -16.39 -1.11 4.07
N PHE A 276 -16.32 -2.04 5.01
CA PHE A 276 -15.07 -2.51 5.61
C PHE A 276 -14.78 -3.95 5.21
N PHE A 277 -13.52 -4.25 4.95
CA PHE A 277 -12.98 -5.59 4.79
C PHE A 277 -11.86 -5.81 5.79
N LEU A 278 -11.99 -6.85 6.62
CA LEU A 278 -10.99 -7.26 7.60
C LEU A 278 -10.25 -8.50 7.09
N PRO A 279 -9.03 -8.37 6.57
CA PRO A 279 -8.26 -9.52 6.09
C PRO A 279 -7.90 -10.45 7.27
N PRO A 280 -8.08 -11.78 7.16
CA PRO A 280 -7.70 -12.73 8.20
C PRO A 280 -6.19 -12.88 8.30
N TYR A 281 -5.68 -13.18 9.49
CA TYR A 281 -4.33 -13.70 9.66
C TYR A 281 -4.31 -15.22 9.46
N HIS A 282 -3.14 -15.78 9.20
CA HIS A 282 -2.95 -17.23 9.22
C HIS A 282 -3.37 -17.82 10.58
N PRO A 283 -4.01 -19.01 10.67
CA PRO A 283 -4.51 -19.59 11.92
C PRO A 283 -3.50 -19.60 13.07
N LEU A 284 -2.29 -20.10 12.82
CA LEU A 284 -1.19 -20.09 13.79
C LEU A 284 -0.84 -18.68 14.28
N VAL A 285 -0.81 -17.70 13.38
CA VAL A 285 -0.49 -16.31 13.73
C VAL A 285 -1.62 -15.71 14.55
N TYR A 286 -2.87 -15.89 14.15
CA TYR A 286 -4.01 -15.40 14.91
C TYR A 286 -4.07 -16.02 16.31
N GLN A 287 -3.80 -17.31 16.45
CA GLN A 287 -3.73 -17.99 17.74
C GLN A 287 -2.64 -17.36 18.63
N TYR A 288 -1.46 -17.10 18.08
CA TYR A 288 -0.39 -16.41 18.81
C TYR A 288 -0.80 -14.99 19.25
N LEU A 289 -1.39 -14.20 18.34
CA LEU A 289 -1.83 -12.83 18.63
C LEU A 289 -2.95 -12.80 19.68
N SER A 290 -3.89 -13.74 19.63
CA SER A 290 -5.04 -13.79 20.55
C SER A 290 -4.71 -14.33 21.94
N SER A 291 -3.73 -15.23 22.05
CA SER A 291 -3.29 -15.79 23.34
C SER A 291 -2.26 -14.91 24.07
N ASN A 292 -1.64 -13.95 23.38
CA ASN A 292 -0.60 -13.10 23.96
C ASN A 292 -1.12 -11.70 24.28
N LYS A 293 -1.15 -11.34 25.57
CA LYS A 293 -1.62 -10.04 26.08
C LYS A 293 -0.94 -8.83 25.41
N LYS A 294 0.29 -8.98 24.92
CA LYS A 294 1.03 -7.95 24.18
C LYS A 294 0.28 -7.48 22.93
N TYR A 295 -0.46 -8.37 22.27
CA TYR A 295 -1.15 -8.10 21.00
C TYR A 295 -2.66 -7.92 21.16
N LYS A 296 -3.16 -7.72 22.39
CA LYS A 296 -4.60 -7.52 22.68
C LYS A 296 -5.27 -6.44 21.82
N ASN A 297 -4.52 -5.41 21.39
CA ASN A 297 -5.06 -4.32 20.60
C ASN A 297 -5.43 -4.74 19.16
N VAL A 298 -4.90 -5.86 18.65
CA VAL A 298 -5.40 -6.46 17.40
C VAL A 298 -6.87 -6.87 17.56
N LEU A 299 -7.21 -7.48 18.69
CA LEU A 299 -8.57 -7.94 18.99
C LEU A 299 -9.48 -6.75 19.29
N TYR A 300 -8.96 -5.75 20.02
CA TYR A 300 -9.70 -4.52 20.31
C TYR A 300 -9.98 -3.71 19.05
N THR A 301 -9.09 -3.71 18.04
CA THR A 301 -9.38 -3.10 16.74
C THR A 301 -10.57 -3.76 16.06
N GLU A 302 -10.63 -5.10 15.97
CA GLU A 302 -11.80 -5.76 15.37
C GLU A 302 -13.08 -5.46 16.15
N LYS A 303 -13.02 -5.51 17.49
CA LYS A 303 -14.16 -5.17 18.35
C LYS A 303 -14.67 -3.76 18.07
N TYR A 304 -13.78 -2.77 18.10
CA TYR A 304 -14.09 -1.37 17.80
C TYR A 304 -14.71 -1.22 16.40
N LEU A 305 -14.12 -1.83 15.36
CA LEU A 305 -14.64 -1.71 14.00
C LEU A 305 -16.03 -2.32 13.86
N ARG A 306 -16.32 -3.44 14.53
CA ARG A 306 -17.65 -4.05 14.52
C ARG A 306 -18.69 -3.17 15.23
N GLU A 307 -18.37 -2.65 16.42
CA GLU A 307 -19.24 -1.74 17.17
C GLU A 307 -19.49 -0.44 16.38
N TYR A 308 -18.43 0.14 15.82
CA TYR A 308 -18.53 1.33 14.97
C TYR A 308 -19.40 1.04 13.75
N SER A 309 -19.21 -0.10 13.07
CA SER A 309 -19.98 -0.47 11.89
C SER A 309 -21.46 -0.65 12.19
N GLN A 310 -21.79 -1.35 13.28
CA GLN A 310 -23.17 -1.53 13.72
C GLN A 310 -23.85 -0.19 14.03
N LYS A 311 -23.19 0.68 14.81
CA LYS A 311 -23.71 2.01 15.14
C LYS A 311 -23.95 2.88 13.91
N ASN A 312 -23.14 2.68 12.86
CA ASN A 312 -23.10 3.53 11.68
C ASN A 312 -23.77 2.91 10.45
N ASN A 313 -24.38 1.73 10.57
CA ASN A 313 -24.93 0.95 9.46
C ASN A 313 -23.92 0.78 8.30
N ILE A 314 -22.68 0.41 8.63
CA ILE A 314 -21.61 0.14 7.65
C ILE A 314 -21.50 -1.37 7.48
N LYS A 315 -21.48 -1.86 6.24
CA LYS A 315 -21.27 -3.29 5.98
C LYS A 315 -19.82 -3.66 6.28
N ILE A 316 -19.62 -4.74 7.04
CA ILE A 316 -18.31 -5.26 7.40
C ILE A 316 -18.16 -6.72 6.96
N PHE A 317 -17.10 -6.99 6.22
CA PHE A 317 -16.73 -8.32 5.75
C PHE A 317 -15.45 -8.80 6.43
N GLY A 318 -15.31 -10.11 6.57
CA GLY A 318 -14.10 -10.71 7.11
C GLY A 318 -13.99 -10.65 8.63
N SER A 319 -12.81 -11.05 9.10
CA SER A 319 -12.38 -11.04 10.49
C SER A 319 -10.87 -11.26 10.50
N TYR A 320 -10.18 -10.68 11.47
CA TYR A 320 -8.79 -11.06 11.73
C TYR A 320 -8.68 -12.52 12.19
N ASN A 321 -9.76 -13.08 12.75
CA ASN A 321 -9.88 -14.49 13.13
C ASN A 321 -10.24 -15.36 11.90
N PRO A 322 -9.32 -16.22 11.42
CA PRO A 322 -9.58 -17.11 10.30
C PRO A 322 -10.67 -18.15 10.58
N ASN A 323 -10.89 -18.53 11.85
CA ASN A 323 -11.86 -19.57 12.21
C ASN A 323 -13.31 -19.14 11.95
N LYS A 324 -13.61 -17.84 11.90
CA LYS A 324 -14.96 -17.34 11.53
C LYS A 324 -15.37 -17.71 10.10
N TYR A 325 -14.41 -18.09 9.28
CA TYR A 325 -14.60 -18.46 7.88
C TYR A 325 -14.04 -19.87 7.59
N ASN A 326 -13.84 -20.69 8.63
CA ASN A 326 -13.30 -22.05 8.52
C ASN A 326 -11.99 -22.14 7.71
N LEU A 327 -11.15 -21.11 7.78
CA LEU A 327 -9.89 -21.05 7.02
C LEU A 327 -8.80 -21.83 7.74
N ASN A 328 -7.99 -22.55 6.98
CA ASN A 328 -6.86 -23.34 7.46
C ASN A 328 -5.52 -22.84 6.86
N SER A 329 -4.40 -23.48 7.22
CA SER A 329 -3.05 -23.08 6.77
C SER A 329 -2.92 -23.00 5.25
N THR A 330 -3.54 -23.93 4.52
CA THR A 330 -3.43 -24.02 3.04
C THR A 330 -4.10 -22.87 2.31
N ASP A 331 -4.95 -22.10 3.00
CA ASP A 331 -5.64 -20.93 2.46
C ASP A 331 -4.75 -19.68 2.40
N PHE A 332 -3.55 -19.73 2.96
CA PHE A 332 -2.63 -18.59 3.08
C PHE A 332 -1.34 -18.79 2.27
N THR A 333 -0.66 -17.69 1.97
CA THR A 333 0.66 -17.68 1.34
C THR A 333 1.77 -17.46 2.37
N ASP A 334 1.47 -16.82 3.49
CA ASP A 334 2.38 -16.59 4.59
C ASP A 334 1.62 -16.38 5.92
N GLY A 335 2.24 -15.75 6.92
CA GLY A 335 1.63 -15.47 8.22
C GLY A 335 0.46 -14.48 8.23
N MET A 336 0.26 -13.67 7.18
CA MET A 336 -0.71 -12.59 7.16
C MET A 336 -1.50 -12.41 5.85
N HIS A 337 -1.05 -12.99 4.74
CA HIS A 337 -1.68 -12.89 3.42
C HIS A 337 -2.47 -14.17 3.09
N GLY A 338 -3.79 -14.00 2.93
CA GLY A 338 -4.66 -15.03 2.38
C GLY A 338 -4.55 -15.10 0.86
N LYS A 339 -4.77 -16.28 0.27
CA LYS A 339 -4.89 -16.46 -1.17
C LYS A 339 -6.15 -15.75 -1.71
N SER A 340 -6.24 -15.55 -3.02
CA SER A 340 -7.44 -14.95 -3.66
C SER A 340 -8.74 -15.71 -3.37
N THR A 341 -8.64 -17.03 -3.13
CA THR A 341 -9.76 -17.88 -2.71
C THR A 341 -10.34 -17.46 -1.36
N VAL A 342 -9.50 -17.01 -0.42
CA VAL A 342 -9.94 -16.49 0.88
C VAL A 342 -10.79 -15.23 0.72
N VAL A 343 -10.28 -14.28 -0.08
CA VAL A 343 -10.99 -13.03 -0.37
C VAL A 343 -12.35 -13.32 -1.01
N THR A 344 -12.36 -14.23 -2.00
CA THR A 344 -13.59 -14.69 -2.66
C THR A 344 -14.57 -15.32 -1.68
N HIS A 345 -14.09 -16.21 -0.80
CA HIS A 345 -14.92 -16.90 0.19
C HIS A 345 -15.57 -15.90 1.15
N ILE A 346 -14.79 -14.97 1.72
CA ILE A 346 -15.28 -13.95 2.65
C ILE A 346 -16.34 -13.06 1.99
N LEU A 347 -16.11 -12.62 0.76
CA LEU A 347 -17.04 -11.71 0.06
C LEU A 347 -18.29 -12.42 -0.46
N LYS A 348 -18.24 -13.74 -0.72
CA LYS A 348 -19.40 -14.54 -1.14
C LYS A 348 -20.29 -15.00 0.00
N VAL A 349 -19.73 -15.40 1.14
CA VAL A 349 -20.50 -15.91 2.31
C VAL A 349 -21.40 -14.84 2.93
N ASN A 350 -21.13 -13.56 2.66
CA ASN A 350 -21.87 -12.41 3.17
C ASN A 350 -22.71 -11.71 2.08
N LYS A 351 -23.06 -12.44 1.01
CA LYS A 351 -24.02 -11.99 -0.01
C LYS A 351 -25.45 -12.21 0.44
#